data_AF-A0A751L0J9-F1
#
_entry.id   AF-A0A751L0J9-F1
#
_cell.length_a   1.000
_cell.length_b   1.000
_cell.length_c   1.000
_cell.angle_alpha   90.00
_cell.angle_beta   90.00
_cell.angle_gamma   90.00
#
_symmetry.space_group_name_H-M   'P 1'
#
loop_
_entity.id
_entity.type
_entity.pdbx_description
1 polymer ?
#
loop_
_entity_poly.entity_id
_entity_poly.type
_entity_poly.pdbx_seq_one_letter_code
_entity_poly.pdbx_strand_id
1 'polypeptide(L)'
;MNKITRKILIEKILLLKKDEIDEFYQTAIPDSHVVEKKYKNKFMYSLNYSSTFRKIQSNINTVLNPLLDLNNSAIAYRTGFSYFDFLEPHAKNYHFLRMDISSFFHSLNVDDVKETISQYIDDDVVNTKHNQKLIDVIIKCITYTIPTKFENKNF
;
A
#
# COMPACT_ATOMS: atom_id res chain seq x y z
N MET A 1 -17.64 -7.77 9.80
CA MET A 1 -16.79 -7.22 8.71
C MET A 1 -15.84 -8.32 8.28
N ASN A 2 -15.72 -8.61 6.99
CA ASN A 2 -14.73 -9.59 6.53
C ASN A 2 -13.34 -8.99 6.71
N LYS A 3 -12.43 -9.74 7.35
CA LYS A 3 -11.05 -9.32 7.59
C LYS A 3 -10.09 -10.19 6.81
N ILE A 4 -8.90 -9.67 6.55
CA ILE A 4 -7.79 -10.44 6.02
C ILE A 4 -7.25 -11.32 7.14
N THR A 5 -7.53 -12.62 7.03
CA THR A 5 -7.09 -13.65 7.96
C THR A 5 -5.76 -14.27 7.51
N ARG A 6 -5.10 -15.02 8.39
CA ARG A 6 -3.87 -15.77 8.04
C ARG A 6 -4.07 -16.70 6.84
N LYS A 7 -5.24 -17.33 6.77
CA LYS A 7 -5.61 -18.20 5.65
C LYS A 7 -5.65 -17.41 4.33
N ILE A 8 -6.28 -16.23 4.33
CA ILE A 8 -6.35 -15.37 3.14
C ILE A 8 -4.95 -14.89 2.74
N LEU A 9 -4.10 -14.51 3.70
CA LEU A 9 -2.73 -14.11 3.42
C LEU A 9 -1.98 -15.22 2.65
N ILE A 10 -2.01 -16.44 3.14
CA ILE A 10 -1.25 -17.55 2.55
C ILE A 10 -1.87 -18.00 1.21
N GLU A 11 -3.18 -18.25 1.20
CA GLU A 11 -3.86 -18.92 0.07
C GLU A 11 -4.31 -17.98 -1.04
N LYS A 12 -4.37 -16.66 -0.81
CA LYS A 12 -4.84 -15.70 -1.82
C LYS A 12 -3.84 -14.58 -2.11
N ILE A 13 -3.09 -14.12 -1.11
CA ILE A 13 -2.17 -12.99 -1.28
C ILE A 13 -0.78 -13.47 -1.69
N LEU A 14 -0.15 -14.31 -0.88
CA LEU A 14 1.23 -14.74 -1.07
C LEU A 14 1.36 -15.82 -2.15
N LEU A 15 0.47 -16.83 -2.13
CA LEU A 15 0.50 -17.96 -3.07
C LEU A 15 1.87 -18.67 -3.15
N LEU A 16 2.57 -18.73 -2.01
CA LEU A 16 3.89 -19.35 -1.87
C LEU A 16 3.76 -20.81 -1.41
N LYS A 17 4.78 -21.62 -1.70
CA LYS A 17 4.85 -22.98 -1.13
C LYS A 17 5.20 -22.92 0.35
N LYS A 18 4.83 -23.96 1.12
CA LYS A 18 5.01 -23.98 2.58
C LYS A 18 6.46 -23.79 3.02
N ASP A 19 7.41 -24.32 2.25
CA ASP A 19 8.84 -24.23 2.45
C ASP A 19 9.42 -22.82 2.19
N GLU A 20 8.74 -22.01 1.38
CA GLU A 20 9.18 -20.65 1.02
C GLU A 20 8.63 -19.57 1.98
N ILE A 21 7.60 -19.89 2.75
CA ILE A 21 6.86 -18.93 3.59
C ILE A 21 7.74 -18.32 4.68
N ASP A 22 8.52 -19.14 5.40
CA ASP A 22 9.32 -18.65 6.53
C ASP A 22 10.43 -17.71 6.07
N GLU A 23 11.11 -18.02 4.96
CA GLU A 23 12.11 -17.15 4.35
C GLU A 23 11.48 -15.84 3.83
N PHE A 24 10.32 -15.95 3.18
CA PHE A 24 9.59 -14.79 2.68
C PHE A 24 9.19 -13.86 3.82
N TYR A 25 8.76 -14.38 4.96
CA TYR A 25 8.40 -13.58 6.13
C TYR A 25 9.55 -12.72 6.68
N GLN A 26 10.80 -13.12 6.45
CA GLN A 26 11.97 -12.33 6.86
C GLN A 26 12.48 -11.35 5.79
N THR A 27 12.04 -11.49 4.54
CA THR A 27 12.60 -10.73 3.41
C THR A 27 11.81 -9.46 3.11
N ALA A 28 12.45 -8.28 3.17
CA ALA A 28 11.87 -7.02 2.67
C ALA A 28 11.91 -6.98 1.14
N ILE A 29 11.25 -6.00 0.50
CA ILE A 29 11.33 -5.82 -0.96
C ILE A 29 12.81 -5.61 -1.35
N PRO A 30 13.43 -6.52 -2.12
CA PRO A 30 14.83 -6.38 -2.47
C PRO A 30 15.04 -5.27 -3.49
N ASP A 31 16.19 -4.60 -3.46
CA ASP A 31 16.51 -3.53 -4.42
C ASP A 31 16.51 -4.02 -5.87
N SER A 32 16.85 -5.29 -6.10
CA SER A 32 16.78 -5.92 -7.43
C SER A 32 15.36 -6.01 -7.99
N HIS A 33 14.34 -5.82 -7.15
CA HIS A 33 12.93 -5.78 -7.56
C HIS A 33 12.43 -4.37 -7.85
N VAL A 34 13.22 -3.32 -7.58
CA VAL A 34 12.81 -1.91 -7.69
C VAL A 34 13.58 -1.21 -8.79
N VAL A 35 12.87 -0.40 -9.58
CA VAL A 35 13.42 0.47 -10.60
C VAL A 35 13.21 1.92 -10.17
N GLU A 36 14.32 2.66 -10.07
CA GLU A 36 14.29 4.12 -9.95
C GLU A 36 14.11 4.74 -11.34
N LYS A 37 13.20 5.69 -11.44
CA LYS A 37 12.96 6.51 -12.63
C LYS A 37 12.98 7.97 -12.25
N LYS A 38 13.72 8.77 -13.00
CA LYS A 38 13.71 10.22 -12.86
C LYS A 38 12.69 10.82 -13.81
N TYR A 39 11.77 11.61 -13.28
CA TYR A 39 10.83 12.40 -14.06
C TYR A 39 11.01 13.88 -13.71
N LYS A 40 11.58 14.64 -14.63
CA LYS A 40 12.04 16.02 -14.40
C LYS A 40 12.99 16.06 -13.18
N ASN A 41 12.54 16.67 -12.10
CA ASN A 41 13.31 16.94 -10.89
C ASN A 41 12.95 15.95 -9.76
N LYS A 42 12.08 14.98 -10.04
CA LYS A 42 11.54 14.03 -9.06
C LYS A 42 12.00 12.62 -9.37
N PHE A 43 12.14 11.81 -8.32
CA PHE A 43 12.41 10.39 -8.41
C PHE A 43 11.13 9.60 -8.14
N MET A 44 10.97 8.49 -8.86
CA MET A 44 9.85 7.56 -8.75
C MET A 44 10.41 6.16 -8.63
N TYR A 45 9.80 5.35 -7.78
CA TYR A 45 10.17 3.96 -7.55
C TYR A 45 9.03 3.06 -7.99
N SER A 46 9.36 2.01 -8.74
CA SER A 46 8.36 1.06 -9.22
C SER A 46 8.91 -0.36 -9.19
N LEU A 47 8.04 -1.33 -8.94
CA LEU A 47 8.44 -2.74 -9.00
C LEU A 47 8.68 -3.17 -10.45
N ASN A 48 9.72 -3.98 -10.64
CA ASN A 48 9.98 -4.71 -11.87
C ASN A 48 8.74 -5.51 -12.29
N TYR A 49 8.49 -5.63 -13.59
CA TYR A 49 7.35 -6.40 -14.11
C TYR A 49 7.41 -7.88 -13.71
N SER A 50 8.62 -8.43 -13.58
CA SER A 50 8.87 -9.80 -13.12
C SER A 50 8.85 -9.95 -11.59
N SER A 51 8.70 -8.87 -10.83
CA SER A 51 8.74 -8.92 -9.36
C SER A 51 7.55 -9.71 -8.81
N THR A 52 7.83 -10.70 -7.97
CA THR A 52 6.81 -11.44 -7.20
C THR A 52 5.98 -10.49 -6.32
N PHE A 53 6.60 -9.47 -5.72
CA PHE A 53 5.92 -8.45 -4.93
C PHE A 53 4.87 -7.68 -5.74
N ARG A 54 5.03 -7.54 -7.07
CA ARG A 54 4.03 -6.87 -7.90
C ARG A 54 2.74 -7.68 -7.96
N LYS A 55 2.85 -9.00 -8.10
CA LYS A 55 1.71 -9.91 -8.05
C LYS A 55 1.07 -9.92 -6.65
N ILE A 56 1.89 -9.95 -5.60
CA ILE A 56 1.42 -9.88 -4.21
C ILE A 56 0.62 -8.59 -3.97
N GLN A 57 1.14 -7.43 -4.38
CA GLN A 57 0.44 -6.14 -4.26
C GLN A 57 -0.88 -6.12 -5.05
N SER A 58 -0.90 -6.72 -6.25
CA SER A 58 -2.16 -6.89 -7.00
C SER A 58 -3.17 -7.74 -6.22
N ASN A 59 -2.74 -8.84 -5.62
CA ASN A 59 -3.61 -9.71 -4.83
C ASN A 59 -4.12 -9.00 -3.57
N ILE A 60 -3.27 -8.21 -2.90
CA ILE A 60 -3.67 -7.36 -1.77
C ILE A 60 -4.82 -6.43 -2.22
N ASN A 61 -4.67 -5.74 -3.35
CA ASN A 61 -5.74 -4.86 -3.86
C ASN A 61 -7.03 -5.62 -4.15
N THR A 62 -6.96 -6.81 -4.75
CA THR A 62 -8.15 -7.63 -5.03
C THR A 62 -8.88 -8.05 -3.75
N VAL A 63 -8.14 -8.34 -2.68
CA VAL A 63 -8.70 -8.76 -1.39
C VAL A 63 -9.19 -7.56 -0.57
N LEU A 64 -8.45 -6.45 -0.57
CA LEU A 64 -8.69 -5.31 0.29
C LEU A 64 -9.76 -4.36 -0.26
N ASN A 65 -9.76 -4.06 -1.57
CA ASN A 65 -10.68 -3.09 -2.17
C ASN A 65 -12.16 -3.36 -1.87
N PRO A 66 -12.67 -4.60 -1.88
CA PRO A 66 -14.07 -4.87 -1.53
C PRO A 66 -14.39 -4.66 -0.05
N LEU A 67 -13.37 -4.56 0.81
CA LEU A 67 -13.51 -4.37 2.26
C LEU A 67 -13.43 -2.89 2.65
N LEU A 68 -12.82 -2.04 1.82
CA LEU A 68 -12.58 -0.64 2.15
C LEU A 68 -13.88 0.16 2.12
N ASP A 69 -14.17 0.82 3.23
CA ASP A 69 -15.20 1.84 3.29
C ASP A 69 -14.65 3.14 2.71
N LEU A 70 -15.23 3.59 1.60
CA LEU A 70 -14.81 4.83 0.95
C LEU A 70 -15.57 6.02 1.55
N ASN A 71 -14.83 7.06 1.92
CA ASN A 71 -15.41 8.33 2.32
C ASN A 71 -16.20 8.94 1.14
N ASN A 72 -17.37 9.50 1.40
CA ASN A 72 -18.19 10.16 0.37
C ASN A 72 -17.48 11.32 -0.34
N SER A 73 -16.49 11.94 0.31
CA SER A 73 -15.67 13.02 -0.23
C SER A 73 -14.55 12.51 -1.14
N ALA A 74 -14.23 11.22 -1.09
CA ALA A 74 -13.24 10.60 -1.98
C ALA A 74 -13.94 10.25 -3.30
N ILE A 75 -13.87 11.17 -4.28
CA ILE A 75 -14.49 11.00 -5.61
C ILE A 75 -13.47 10.54 -6.68
N ALA A 76 -12.22 10.98 -6.54
CA ALA A 76 -11.18 10.65 -7.51
C ALA A 76 -10.98 9.14 -7.66
N TYR A 77 -10.72 8.70 -8.90
CA TYR A 77 -10.41 7.31 -9.27
C TYR A 77 -11.52 6.28 -8.97
N ARG A 78 -12.77 6.71 -8.80
CA ARG A 78 -13.93 5.81 -8.65
C ARG A 78 -14.64 5.58 -9.97
N THR A 79 -14.97 4.33 -10.24
CA THR A 79 -15.77 3.94 -11.41
C THR A 79 -17.13 4.63 -11.36
N GLY A 80 -17.52 5.28 -12.45
CA GLY A 80 -18.81 5.98 -12.59
C GLY A 80 -18.82 7.41 -12.04
N PHE A 81 -17.69 7.90 -11.52
CA PHE A 81 -17.55 9.28 -11.07
C PHE A 81 -16.53 10.03 -11.94
N SER A 82 -16.66 11.35 -11.94
CA SER A 82 -15.86 12.28 -12.71
C SER A 82 -15.47 13.50 -11.88
N TYR A 83 -14.68 14.39 -12.48
CA TYR A 83 -14.34 15.66 -11.85
C TYR A 83 -15.55 16.57 -11.66
N PHE A 84 -16.60 16.40 -12.47
CA PHE A 84 -17.85 17.14 -12.29
C PHE A 84 -18.50 16.77 -10.96
N ASP A 85 -18.60 15.48 -10.65
CA ASP A 85 -19.21 14.98 -9.40
C ASP A 85 -18.43 15.44 -8.16
N PHE A 86 -17.12 15.68 -8.30
CA PHE A 86 -16.30 16.27 -7.24
C PHE A 86 -16.59 17.77 -7.05
N LEU A 87 -16.76 18.53 -8.13
CA LEU A 87 -16.90 19.99 -8.07
C LEU A 87 -18.33 20.47 -7.83
N GLU A 88 -19.33 19.76 -8.34
CA GLU A 88 -20.75 20.15 -8.27
C GLU A 88 -21.21 20.48 -6.84
N PRO A 89 -20.87 19.70 -5.79
CA PRO A 89 -21.26 20.00 -4.42
C PRO A 89 -20.67 21.32 -3.88
N HIS A 90 -19.60 21.83 -4.50
CA HIS A 90 -18.87 23.01 -4.06
C HIS A 90 -19.20 24.28 -4.85
N ALA A 91 -19.89 24.17 -5.98
CA ALA A 91 -20.06 25.26 -6.95
C ALA A 91 -20.83 26.49 -6.42
N LYS A 92 -21.63 26.34 -5.35
CA LYS A 92 -22.43 27.42 -4.75
C LYS A 92 -21.90 27.90 -3.40
N ASN A 93 -20.76 27.40 -2.95
CA ASN A 93 -20.20 27.76 -1.65
C ASN A 93 -19.53 29.13 -1.73
N TYR A 94 -19.84 30.00 -0.76
CA TYR A 94 -19.25 31.35 -0.69
C TYR A 94 -17.81 31.33 -0.14
N HIS A 95 -17.49 30.38 0.73
CA HIS A 95 -16.16 30.19 1.30
C HIS A 95 -15.55 28.87 0.81
N PHE A 96 -14.26 28.91 0.48
CA PHE A 96 -13.49 27.74 0.08
C PHE A 96 -12.18 27.65 0.85
N LEU A 97 -11.83 26.43 1.25
CA LEU A 97 -10.52 26.10 1.81
C LEU A 97 -9.75 25.31 0.75
N ARG A 98 -8.58 25.81 0.37
CA ARG A 98 -7.64 25.09 -0.49
C ARG A 98 -6.42 24.73 0.34
N MET A 99 -6.17 23.43 0.48
CA MET A 99 -4.97 22.89 1.08
C MET A 99 -4.12 22.23 -0.01
N ASP A 100 -2.80 22.32 0.14
CA ASP A 100 -1.85 21.56 -0.67
C ASP A 100 -0.97 20.72 0.25
N ILE A 101 -0.66 19.50 -0.18
CA ILE A 101 0.17 18.57 0.59
C ILE A 101 1.50 18.45 -0.14
N SER A 102 2.54 19.05 0.43
CA SER A 102 3.89 18.91 -0.10
C SER A 102 4.36 17.46 0.02
N SER A 103 4.85 16.91 -1.09
CA SER A 103 5.51 15.60 -1.10
C SER A 103 4.67 14.45 -0.53
N PHE A 104 3.37 14.40 -0.85
CA PHE A 104 2.39 13.43 -0.33
C PHE A 104 2.95 12.01 -0.07
N PHE A 105 3.56 11.36 -1.06
CA PHE A 105 4.07 9.98 -0.89
C PHE A 105 5.26 9.87 0.09
N HIS A 106 6.06 10.91 0.23
CA HIS A 106 7.18 10.94 1.17
C HIS A 106 6.77 11.43 2.56
N SER A 107 5.61 12.09 2.70
CA SER A 107 5.08 12.53 3.99
C SER A 107 4.26 11.46 4.72
N LEU A 108 3.97 10.31 4.09
CA LEU A 108 3.22 9.22 4.73
C LEU A 108 4.11 8.46 5.72
N ASN A 109 3.68 8.38 6.98
CA ASN A 109 4.29 7.50 7.96
C ASN A 109 3.74 6.08 7.80
N VAL A 110 4.63 5.09 7.88
CA VAL A 110 4.28 3.67 7.84
C VAL A 110 3.33 3.29 8.98
N ASP A 111 3.48 3.91 10.16
CA ASP A 111 2.59 3.65 11.29
C ASP A 111 1.17 4.13 11.02
N ASP A 112 0.98 5.29 10.38
CA ASP A 112 -0.34 5.79 9.99
C ASP A 112 -1.01 4.87 8.98
N VAL A 113 -0.23 4.35 8.00
CA VAL A 113 -0.72 3.37 7.03
C VAL A 113 -1.16 2.10 7.74
N LYS A 114 -0.35 1.61 8.68
CA LYS A 114 -0.63 0.41 9.48
C LYS A 114 -1.89 0.58 10.32
N GLU A 115 -2.05 1.70 11.01
CA GLU A 115 -3.24 2.01 11.78
C GLU A 115 -4.49 2.04 10.88
N THR A 116 -4.41 2.75 9.75
CA THR A 116 -5.53 2.91 8.81
C THR A 116 -6.08 1.58 8.31
N ILE A 117 -5.19 0.63 7.96
CA ILE A 117 -5.61 -0.66 7.39
C ILE A 117 -5.89 -1.73 8.47
N SER A 118 -5.52 -1.48 9.73
CA SER A 118 -5.61 -2.47 10.82
C SER A 118 -7.03 -3.01 11.04
N GLN A 119 -8.04 -2.17 10.86
CA GLN A 119 -9.45 -2.56 11.00
C GLN A 119 -9.89 -3.65 10.00
N TYR A 120 -9.22 -3.74 8.84
CA TYR A 120 -9.51 -4.71 7.78
C TYR A 120 -8.70 -6.00 7.92
N ILE A 121 -7.87 -6.11 8.96
CA ILE A 121 -6.88 -7.17 9.13
C ILE A 121 -7.10 -7.83 10.49
N ASP A 122 -6.96 -9.15 10.57
CA ASP A 122 -6.99 -9.85 11.86
C ASP A 122 -5.72 -9.59 12.68
N ASP A 123 -5.87 -9.39 13.98
CA ASP A 123 -4.73 -9.32 14.92
C ASP A 123 -4.27 -10.75 15.23
N ASP A 124 -3.57 -11.35 14.27
CA ASP A 124 -3.06 -12.72 14.33
C ASP A 124 -1.54 -12.75 14.13
N VAL A 125 -0.91 -13.80 14.69
CA VAL A 125 0.53 -14.07 14.55
C VAL A 125 0.73 -15.13 13.48
N VAL A 126 1.38 -14.74 12.38
CA VAL A 126 1.57 -15.62 11.21
C VAL A 126 2.83 -16.46 11.32
N ASN A 127 3.82 -16.00 12.10
CA ASN A 127 5.02 -16.73 12.44
C ASN A 127 5.27 -16.66 13.96
N THR A 128 5.00 -17.76 14.66
CA THR A 128 5.16 -17.85 16.11
C THR A 128 6.62 -17.82 16.56
N LYS A 129 7.55 -18.31 15.72
CA LYS A 129 8.98 -18.34 16.03
C LYS A 129 9.59 -16.94 16.11
N HIS A 130 9.09 -16.02 15.27
CA HIS A 130 9.57 -14.63 15.21
C HIS A 130 8.55 -13.62 15.74
N ASN A 131 7.45 -14.09 16.35
CA ASN A 131 6.33 -13.28 16.83
C ASN A 131 5.84 -12.24 15.81
N GLN A 132 5.79 -12.63 14.53
CA GLN A 132 5.47 -11.71 13.45
C GLN A 132 3.97 -11.61 13.25
N LYS A 133 3.42 -10.40 13.34
CA LYS A 133 2.00 -10.17 13.12
C LYS A 133 1.66 -10.19 11.64
N LEU A 134 0.43 -10.56 11.35
CA LEU A 134 -0.12 -10.59 10.00
C LEU A 134 0.01 -9.24 9.29
N ILE A 135 -0.32 -8.16 10.01
CA ILE A 135 -0.27 -6.80 9.49
C ILE A 135 1.15 -6.37 9.12
N ASP A 136 2.17 -6.82 9.86
CA ASP A 136 3.57 -6.48 9.58
C ASP A 136 4.04 -7.10 8.26
N VAL A 137 3.56 -8.31 7.96
CA VAL A 137 3.84 -8.94 6.66
C VAL A 137 3.21 -8.14 5.52
N ILE A 138 1.96 -7.68 5.68
CA ILE A 138 1.28 -6.88 4.65
C ILE A 138 1.99 -5.56 4.44
N ILE A 139 2.31 -4.83 5.52
CA ILE A 139 3.03 -3.55 5.46
C ILE A 139 4.37 -3.72 4.74
N LYS A 140 5.14 -4.75 5.09
CA LYS A 140 6.40 -5.06 4.42
C LYS A 140 6.25 -5.35 2.92
N CYS A 141 5.12 -5.91 2.48
CA CYS A 141 4.87 -6.16 1.05
C CYS A 141 4.57 -4.88 0.25
N ILE A 142 4.17 -3.79 0.92
CA ILE A 142 3.73 -2.55 0.28
C ILE A 142 4.66 -1.36 0.54
N THR A 143 5.61 -1.48 1.48
CA THR A 143 6.59 -0.44 1.79
C THR A 143 7.98 -0.79 1.25
N TYR A 144 8.74 0.24 0.90
CA TYR A 144 10.11 0.11 0.44
C TYR A 144 10.96 1.20 1.08
N THR A 145 12.01 0.79 1.79
CA THR A 145 13.01 1.71 2.31
C THR A 145 14.02 2.00 1.20
N ILE A 146 14.06 3.24 0.72
CA ILE A 146 15.00 3.66 -0.32
C ILE A 146 16.42 3.63 0.26
N PRO A 147 17.33 2.78 -0.25
CA PRO A 147 18.70 2.74 0.23
C PRO A 147 19.52 3.94 -0.25
N THR A 148 20.59 4.25 0.48
CA THR A 148 21.48 5.40 0.25
C THR A 148 22.21 5.40 -1.10
N LYS A 149 22.22 4.26 -1.81
CA LYS A 149 22.82 4.13 -3.14
C LYS A 149 21.99 4.75 -4.27
N PHE A 150 20.71 5.06 -4.04
CA PHE A 150 19.86 5.72 -5.04
C PHE A 150 20.17 7.21 -5.15
N GLU A 151 19.85 7.81 -6.30
CA GLU A 151 20.19 9.21 -6.57
C GLU A 151 19.34 10.21 -5.78
N ASN A 152 18.19 9.78 -5.28
CA ASN A 152 17.32 10.64 -4.49
C ASN A 152 17.95 10.94 -3.12
N LYS A 153 18.27 12.22 -2.89
CA LYS A 153 18.79 12.73 -1.61
C LYS A 153 17.77 13.59 -0.86
N ASN A 154 16.60 13.80 -1.45
CA ASN A 154 15.54 14.64 -0.88
C ASN A 154 14.46 13.71 -0.32
N PHE A 155 14.50 13.51 0.99
CA PHE A 155 13.48 12.80 1.76
C PHE A 155 12.77 13.80 2.67
#